data_AF-A0A8X7REG6-F1
#
_entry.id   AF-A0A8X7REG6-F1
#
_cell.length_a   1.000
_cell.length_b   1.000
_cell.length_c   1.000
_cell.angle_alpha   90.00
_cell.angle_beta   90.00
_cell.angle_gamma   90.00
#
_symmetry.space_group_name_H-M   'P 1'
#
loop_
_entity.id
_entity.type
_entity.pdbx_description
1 polymer ?
#
loop_
_entity_poly.entity_id
_entity_poly.type
_entity_poly.pdbx_seq_one_letter_code
_entity_poly.pdbx_strand_id
1 'polypeptide(L)'
;MSNDDYSLGFMAAENESMSLVEEQFRLNIDELLEENLDFWLRFSTAFGQIQGYDTSIEDLQGEISKLEQRKKQDGSGTAKYALRSDINTDLGLWLEKGAALKEELKSRFESLCNIQEEITKALKSSAEDDDFKFTSYQAAKFQGEVLNMKQENNKVADELQAGLDHITTLQLEIDKTLGMLTEEFALSGSKNRSELDLQHSDSRSRVPLRSFIFGSKQKKTKPSIFSCMHPSLYRKMKASTPT
;
A
#
# COMPACT_ATOMS: atom_id res chain seq x y z
N MET A 1 -69.00 5.67 -14.25
CA MET A 1 -67.65 5.96 -13.72
C MET A 1 -66.76 4.92 -14.36
N SER A 2 -65.91 5.34 -15.31
CA SER A 2 -65.21 4.45 -16.24
C SER A 2 -64.14 3.62 -15.55
N ASN A 3 -64.06 2.34 -15.94
CA ASN A 3 -63.01 1.39 -15.53
C ASN A 3 -61.60 1.78 -16.02
N ASP A 4 -61.48 2.81 -16.85
CA ASP A 4 -60.22 3.22 -17.48
C ASP A 4 -59.31 4.03 -16.54
N ASP A 5 -59.87 4.70 -15.53
CA ASP A 5 -59.12 5.55 -14.59
C ASP A 5 -58.34 4.71 -13.55
N TYR A 6 -58.83 3.51 -13.24
CA TYR A 6 -58.15 2.54 -12.37
C TYR A 6 -56.98 1.83 -13.07
N SER A 7 -57.07 1.62 -14.39
CA SER A 7 -56.03 0.95 -15.18
C SER A 7 -54.79 1.83 -15.36
N LEU A 8 -54.98 3.14 -15.55
CA LEU A 8 -53.88 4.10 -15.70
C LEU A 8 -53.11 4.33 -14.40
N GLY A 9 -53.81 4.36 -13.25
CA GLY A 9 -53.18 4.47 -11.93
C GLY A 9 -52.39 3.22 -11.52
N PHE A 10 -52.83 2.02 -11.94
CA PHE A 10 -52.15 0.76 -11.66
C PHE A 10 -50.85 0.62 -12.47
N MET A 11 -50.88 0.90 -13.78
CA MET A 11 -49.67 0.87 -14.62
C MET A 11 -48.61 1.91 -14.23
N ALA A 12 -49.02 3.07 -13.72
CA ALA A 12 -48.08 4.09 -13.23
C ALA A 12 -47.32 3.62 -11.98
N ALA A 13 -48.01 2.99 -11.03
CA ALA A 13 -47.41 2.48 -9.79
C ALA A 13 -46.53 1.23 -10.01
N GLU A 14 -46.92 0.34 -10.93
CA GLU A 14 -46.10 -0.83 -11.31
C GLU A 14 -44.76 -0.39 -11.92
N ASN A 15 -44.80 0.56 -12.86
CA ASN A 15 -43.60 1.08 -13.54
C ASN A 15 -42.67 1.84 -12.57
N GLU A 16 -43.25 2.53 -11.58
CA GLU A 16 -42.51 3.23 -10.53
C GLU A 16 -41.79 2.24 -9.58
N SER A 17 -42.45 1.13 -9.21
CA SER A 17 -41.82 0.10 -8.37
C SER A 17 -40.76 -0.74 -9.10
N MET A 18 -40.96 -1.00 -10.40
CA MET A 18 -39.96 -1.63 -11.27
C MET A 18 -38.71 -0.75 -11.42
N SER A 19 -38.91 0.57 -11.46
CA SER A 19 -37.82 1.54 -11.47
C SER A 19 -36.98 1.50 -10.19
N LEU A 20 -37.59 1.33 -9.01
CA LEU A 20 -36.87 1.39 -7.73
C LEU A 20 -35.86 0.25 -7.54
N VAL A 21 -36.22 -0.98 -7.91
CA VAL A 21 -35.30 -2.13 -7.79
C VAL A 21 -34.15 -2.02 -8.79
N GLU A 22 -34.45 -1.62 -10.03
CA GLU A 22 -33.41 -1.37 -11.04
C GLU A 22 -32.47 -0.25 -10.61
N GLU A 23 -33.02 0.86 -10.11
CA GLU A 23 -32.26 2.01 -9.64
C GLU A 23 -31.33 1.62 -8.48
N GLN A 24 -31.82 0.82 -7.53
CA GLN A 24 -30.98 0.33 -6.43
C GLN A 24 -29.79 -0.51 -6.92
N PHE A 25 -30.01 -1.46 -7.85
CA PHE A 25 -28.90 -2.24 -8.40
C PHE A 25 -27.94 -1.38 -9.21
N ARG A 26 -28.46 -0.40 -9.96
CA ARG A 26 -27.64 0.53 -10.72
C ARG A 26 -26.72 1.34 -9.80
N LEU A 27 -27.28 1.91 -8.72
CA LEU A 27 -26.51 2.66 -7.72
C LEU A 27 -25.42 1.80 -7.07
N ASN A 28 -25.74 0.59 -6.62
CA ASN A 28 -24.78 -0.31 -6.00
C ASN A 28 -23.63 -0.71 -6.95
N ILE A 29 -23.94 -0.94 -8.23
CA ILE A 29 -22.94 -1.29 -9.24
C ILE A 29 -22.07 -0.08 -9.60
N ASP A 30 -22.67 1.10 -9.76
CA ASP A 30 -21.94 2.33 -10.10
C ASP A 30 -21.00 2.75 -8.96
N GLU A 31 -21.43 2.62 -7.70
CA GLU A 31 -20.57 2.83 -6.51
C GLU A 31 -19.35 1.88 -6.54
N LEU A 32 -19.58 0.59 -6.77
CA LEU A 32 -18.48 -0.39 -6.88
C LEU A 32 -17.55 -0.09 -8.06
N LEU A 33 -18.07 0.43 -9.17
CA LEU A 33 -17.25 0.83 -10.32
C LEU A 33 -16.35 2.01 -9.97
N GLU A 34 -16.88 3.03 -9.29
CA GLU A 34 -16.11 4.18 -8.85
C GLU A 34 -14.98 3.76 -7.89
N GLU A 35 -15.32 2.94 -6.90
CA GLU A 35 -14.32 2.42 -5.97
C GLU A 35 -13.27 1.54 -6.67
N ASN A 36 -13.66 0.78 -7.70
CA ASN A 36 -12.73 -0.01 -8.50
C ASN A 36 -11.74 0.89 -9.24
N LEU A 37 -12.17 2.04 -9.77
CA LEU A 37 -11.26 2.98 -10.44
C LEU A 37 -10.21 3.54 -9.49
N ASP A 38 -10.61 3.89 -8.26
CA ASP A 38 -9.67 4.31 -7.21
C ASP A 38 -8.69 3.19 -6.86
N PHE A 39 -9.19 1.97 -6.66
CA PHE A 39 -8.35 0.80 -6.44
C PHE A 39 -7.33 0.61 -7.57
N TRP A 40 -7.78 0.66 -8.83
CA TRP A 40 -6.92 0.48 -10.00
C TRP A 40 -5.80 1.52 -10.08
N LEU A 41 -6.09 2.77 -9.71
CA LEU A 41 -5.08 3.82 -9.63
C LEU A 41 -4.03 3.52 -8.54
N ARG A 42 -4.47 3.07 -7.36
CA ARG A 42 -3.57 2.70 -6.25
C ARG A 42 -2.72 1.49 -6.59
N PHE A 43 -3.33 0.47 -7.20
CA PHE A 43 -2.66 -0.74 -7.67
C PHE A 43 -1.61 -0.41 -8.74
N SER A 44 -1.99 0.28 -9.82
CA SER A 44 -1.05 0.64 -10.90
C SER A 44 0.12 1.50 -10.41
N THR A 45 -0.14 2.43 -9.49
CA THR A 45 0.91 3.22 -8.85
C THR A 45 1.87 2.35 -8.04
N ALA A 46 1.36 1.37 -7.28
CA ALA A 46 2.19 0.42 -6.55
C ALA A 46 3.01 -0.47 -7.49
N PHE A 47 2.38 -0.95 -8.56
CA PHE A 47 3.00 -1.85 -9.52
C PHE A 47 4.13 -1.17 -10.30
N GLY A 48 3.96 0.10 -10.64
CA GLY A 48 5.02 0.90 -11.27
C GLY A 48 6.29 1.08 -10.41
N GLN A 49 6.22 0.84 -9.09
CA GLN A 49 7.39 0.90 -8.20
C GLN A 49 8.32 -0.31 -8.39
N ILE A 50 7.81 -1.46 -8.85
CA ILE A 50 8.56 -2.71 -8.97
C ILE A 50 9.82 -2.52 -9.83
N GLN A 51 9.68 -1.86 -10.98
CA GLN A 51 10.81 -1.59 -11.89
C GLN A 51 11.91 -0.74 -11.22
N GLY A 52 11.53 0.16 -10.31
CA GLY A 52 12.48 0.95 -9.55
C GLY A 52 13.30 0.09 -8.58
N TYR A 53 12.68 -0.94 -8.00
CA TYR A 53 13.38 -1.91 -7.17
C TYR A 53 14.32 -2.79 -7.97
N ASP A 54 13.89 -3.29 -9.14
CA ASP A 54 14.75 -4.06 -10.06
C ASP A 54 16.03 -3.27 -10.36
N THR A 55 15.88 -2.03 -10.82
CA THR A 55 17.02 -1.15 -11.17
C THR A 55 17.93 -0.91 -9.97
N SER A 56 17.35 -0.65 -8.79
CA SER A 56 18.11 -0.38 -7.57
C SER A 56 18.92 -1.59 -7.10
N ILE A 57 18.39 -2.80 -7.29
CA ILE A 57 19.07 -4.05 -6.95
C ILE A 57 20.16 -4.37 -7.96
N GLU A 58 19.91 -4.18 -9.26
CA GLU A 58 20.93 -4.31 -10.31
C GLU A 58 22.12 -3.36 -10.06
N ASP A 59 21.85 -2.09 -9.73
CA ASP A 59 22.87 -1.10 -9.41
C ASP A 59 23.69 -1.54 -8.18
N LEU A 60 23.03 -2.01 -7.12
CA LEU A 60 23.69 -2.56 -5.94
C LEU A 60 24.62 -3.74 -6.28
N GLN A 61 24.14 -4.70 -7.06
CA GLN A 61 24.93 -5.86 -7.49
C GLN A 61 26.13 -5.43 -8.34
N GLY A 62 25.94 -4.45 -9.22
CA GLY A 62 27.00 -3.86 -10.02
C GLY A 62 28.07 -3.16 -9.18
N GLU A 63 27.67 -2.41 -8.14
CA GLU A 63 28.60 -1.80 -7.19
C GLU A 63 29.39 -2.84 -6.38
N ILE A 64 28.73 -3.91 -5.95
CA ILE A 64 29.38 -5.02 -5.24
C ILE A 64 30.45 -5.68 -6.12
N SER A 65 30.10 -6.03 -7.36
CA SER A 65 31.00 -6.67 -8.33
C SER A 65 32.23 -5.81 -8.66
N LYS A 66 32.03 -4.50 -8.88
CA LYS A 66 33.13 -3.54 -9.13
C LYS A 66 34.09 -3.42 -7.95
N LEU A 67 33.62 -3.64 -6.72
CA LEU A 67 34.42 -3.58 -5.49
C LEU A 67 35.18 -4.89 -5.25
N GLU A 68 34.60 -6.04 -5.57
CA GLU A 68 35.31 -7.33 -5.53
C GLU A 68 36.49 -7.35 -6.50
N GLN A 69 36.30 -6.77 -7.70
CA GLN A 69 37.38 -6.61 -8.69
C GLN A 69 38.46 -5.61 -8.23
N ARG A 70 38.11 -4.67 -7.35
CA ARG A 70 39.02 -3.69 -6.72
C ARG A 70 39.43 -4.12 -5.31
N LYS A 71 39.88 -5.36 -5.10
CA LYS A 71 40.43 -5.77 -3.79
C LYS A 71 41.66 -4.93 -3.42
N LYS A 72 41.57 -4.27 -2.25
CA LYS A 72 42.53 -3.38 -1.55
C LYS A 72 42.42 -1.88 -1.86
N GLN A 73 41.31 -1.26 -1.46
CA GLN A 73 41.37 -0.02 -0.66
C GLN A 73 39.97 0.37 -0.20
N ASP A 74 39.87 0.50 1.12
CA ASP A 74 38.92 1.34 1.85
C ASP A 74 37.64 0.74 2.44
N GLY A 75 37.38 1.17 3.69
CA GLY A 75 36.37 0.67 4.62
C GLY A 75 34.93 1.08 4.30
N SER A 76 34.48 0.87 3.07
CA SER A 76 33.12 1.19 2.60
C SER A 76 32.09 0.09 2.91
N GLY A 77 32.26 -0.66 4.02
CA GLY A 77 31.29 -1.67 4.43
C GLY A 77 29.98 -1.03 4.89
N THR A 78 30.07 0.00 5.74
CA THR A 78 28.92 0.60 6.43
C THR A 78 27.89 1.26 5.51
N ALA A 79 28.33 1.89 4.42
CA ALA A 79 27.41 2.53 3.46
C ALA A 79 26.59 1.50 2.67
N LYS A 80 27.17 0.33 2.34
CA LYS A 80 26.48 -0.76 1.66
C LYS A 80 25.43 -1.41 2.55
N TYR A 81 25.76 -1.64 3.82
CA TYR A 81 24.81 -2.15 4.81
C TYR A 81 23.62 -1.20 5.01
N ALA A 82 23.86 0.11 5.00
CA ALA A 82 22.81 1.12 5.11
C ALA A 82 21.88 1.12 3.88
N LEU A 83 22.42 1.25 2.65
CA LEU A 83 21.62 1.24 1.43
C LEU A 83 20.82 -0.06 1.24
N ARG A 84 21.42 -1.19 1.62
CA ARG A 84 20.72 -2.49 1.65
C ARG A 84 19.56 -2.50 2.66
N SER A 85 19.81 -2.03 3.88
CA SER A 85 18.78 -1.95 4.91
C SER A 85 17.60 -1.10 4.44
N ASP A 86 17.88 -0.02 3.73
CA ASP A 86 16.86 0.87 3.17
C ASP A 86 16.04 0.14 2.08
N ILE A 87 16.69 -0.52 1.10
CA ILE A 87 15.98 -1.26 0.04
C ILE A 87 15.16 -2.43 0.61
N ASN A 88 15.71 -3.22 1.55
CA ASN A 88 14.93 -4.31 2.18
C ASN A 88 13.73 -3.78 2.96
N THR A 89 13.86 -2.62 3.60
CA THR A 89 12.73 -1.97 4.28
C THR A 89 11.66 -1.57 3.27
N ASP A 90 12.06 -0.97 2.15
CA ASP A 90 11.13 -0.55 1.10
C ASP A 90 10.41 -1.73 0.43
N LEU A 91 11.12 -2.83 0.16
CA LEU A 91 10.49 -4.07 -0.34
C LEU A 91 9.49 -4.64 0.68
N GLY A 92 9.82 -4.60 1.97
CA GLY A 92 8.92 -5.00 3.05
C GLY A 92 7.65 -4.15 3.09
N LEU A 93 7.79 -2.82 3.00
CA LEU A 93 6.65 -1.90 2.92
C LEU A 93 5.79 -2.16 1.68
N TRP A 94 6.40 -2.53 0.56
CA TRP A 94 5.66 -2.91 -0.64
C TRP A 94 4.86 -4.20 -0.42
N LEU A 95 5.43 -5.22 0.22
CA LEU A 95 4.70 -6.46 0.57
C LEU A 95 3.52 -6.19 1.49
N GLU A 96 3.67 -5.33 2.50
CA GLU A 96 2.58 -4.91 3.38
C GLU A 96 1.46 -4.23 2.60
N LYS A 97 1.82 -3.32 1.69
CA LYS A 97 0.85 -2.66 0.79
C LYS A 97 0.15 -3.66 -0.12
N GLY A 98 0.89 -4.61 -0.69
CA GLY A 98 0.33 -5.66 -1.53
C GLY A 98 -0.63 -6.57 -0.77
N ALA A 99 -0.34 -6.89 0.49
CA ALA A 99 -1.25 -7.64 1.35
C ALA A 99 -2.56 -6.86 1.61
N ALA A 100 -2.48 -5.55 1.88
CA ALA A 100 -3.67 -4.71 2.06
C ALA A 100 -4.52 -4.65 0.78
N LEU A 101 -3.89 -4.51 -0.40
CA LEU A 101 -4.59 -4.54 -1.70
C LEU A 101 -5.28 -5.89 -1.94
N LYS A 102 -4.66 -6.99 -1.53
CA LYS A 102 -5.23 -8.34 -1.67
C LYS A 102 -6.46 -8.55 -0.79
N GLU A 103 -6.42 -8.05 0.46
CA GLU A 103 -7.58 -8.07 1.35
C GLU A 103 -8.73 -7.23 0.79
N GLU A 104 -8.43 -6.06 0.24
CA GLU A 104 -9.43 -5.21 -0.40
C GLU A 104 -10.08 -5.88 -1.62
N LEU A 105 -9.29 -6.52 -2.50
CA LEU A 105 -9.82 -7.28 -3.64
C LEU A 105 -10.78 -8.39 -3.20
N LYS A 106 -10.43 -9.10 -2.13
CA LYS A 106 -11.28 -10.14 -1.56
C LYS A 106 -12.61 -9.58 -1.05
N SER A 107 -12.56 -8.49 -0.29
CA SER A 107 -13.77 -7.79 0.18
C SER A 107 -14.67 -7.34 -0.98
N ARG A 108 -14.08 -6.78 -2.04
CA ARG A 108 -14.80 -6.40 -3.27
C ARG A 108 -15.44 -7.61 -3.96
N PHE A 109 -14.72 -8.72 -4.05
CA PHE A 109 -15.26 -9.95 -4.63
C PHE A 109 -16.45 -10.51 -3.82
N GLU A 110 -16.38 -10.44 -2.49
CA GLU A 110 -17.48 -10.81 -1.61
C GLU A 110 -18.70 -9.90 -1.82
N SER A 111 -18.50 -8.58 -1.92
CA SER A 111 -19.57 -7.63 -2.24
C SER A 111 -20.26 -7.94 -3.58
N LEU A 112 -19.47 -8.25 -4.62
CA LEU A 112 -20.00 -8.67 -5.92
C LEU A 112 -20.79 -9.98 -5.83
N CYS A 113 -20.38 -10.93 -4.99
CA CYS A 113 -21.16 -12.15 -4.76
C CYS A 113 -22.49 -11.84 -4.07
N ASN A 114 -22.50 -10.96 -3.08
CA ASN A 114 -23.73 -10.54 -2.40
C ASN A 114 -24.71 -9.87 -3.36
N ILE A 115 -24.25 -8.95 -4.21
CA ILE A 115 -25.10 -8.34 -5.24
C ILE A 115 -25.65 -9.40 -6.20
N GLN A 116 -24.83 -10.37 -6.60
CA GLN A 116 -25.27 -11.47 -7.46
C GLN A 116 -26.41 -12.30 -6.83
N GLU A 117 -26.32 -12.56 -5.53
CA GLU A 117 -27.34 -13.24 -4.75
C GLU A 117 -28.61 -12.38 -4.61
N GLU A 118 -28.46 -11.07 -4.37
CA GLU A 118 -29.58 -10.13 -4.29
C GLU A 118 -30.34 -10.02 -5.61
N ILE A 119 -29.65 -9.94 -6.75
CA ILE A 119 -30.28 -9.97 -8.09
C ILE A 119 -31.08 -11.27 -8.26
N THR A 120 -30.51 -12.41 -7.85
CA THR A 120 -31.18 -13.71 -7.95
C THR A 120 -32.43 -13.77 -7.06
N LYS A 121 -32.34 -13.22 -5.85
CA LYS A 121 -33.44 -13.15 -4.90
C LYS A 121 -34.56 -12.22 -5.40
N ALA A 122 -34.20 -11.05 -5.93
CA ALA A 122 -35.14 -10.11 -6.52
C ALA A 122 -35.89 -10.74 -7.71
N LEU A 123 -35.18 -11.49 -8.57
CA LEU A 123 -35.81 -12.17 -9.71
C LEU A 123 -36.80 -13.25 -9.26
N LYS A 124 -36.46 -14.04 -8.25
CA LYS A 124 -37.36 -15.06 -7.69
C LYS A 124 -38.60 -14.42 -7.06
N SER A 125 -38.39 -13.41 -6.21
CA SER A 125 -39.48 -12.68 -5.58
C SER A 125 -40.41 -12.05 -6.60
N SER A 126 -39.86 -11.53 -7.70
CA SER A 126 -40.65 -10.91 -8.76
C SER A 126 -41.37 -11.91 -9.66
N ALA A 127 -40.98 -13.19 -9.66
CA ALA A 127 -41.70 -14.25 -10.38
C ALA A 127 -42.86 -14.83 -9.55
N GLU A 128 -42.84 -14.62 -8.23
CA GLU A 128 -43.91 -14.96 -7.28
C GLU A 128 -44.94 -13.82 -7.13
N ASP A 129 -44.60 -12.63 -7.62
CA ASP A 129 -45.42 -11.42 -7.62
C ASP A 129 -46.08 -11.23 -8.99
N ASP A 130 -47.37 -10.92 -9.04
CA ASP A 130 -48.14 -10.77 -10.29
C ASP A 130 -47.68 -9.53 -11.10
N ASP A 131 -47.02 -8.58 -10.43
CA ASP A 131 -46.62 -7.27 -10.99
C ASP A 131 -45.28 -7.31 -11.77
N PHE A 132 -44.57 -8.45 -11.82
CA PHE A 132 -43.30 -8.62 -12.55
C PHE A 132 -42.27 -7.46 -12.43
N LYS A 133 -42.17 -6.88 -11.23
CA LYS A 133 -41.36 -5.69 -10.89
C LYS A 133 -39.86 -5.78 -11.23
N PHE A 134 -39.31 -6.97 -11.40
CA PHE A 134 -37.93 -7.19 -11.81
C PHE A 134 -37.85 -8.31 -12.84
N THR A 135 -37.61 -7.91 -14.08
CA THR A 135 -37.69 -8.81 -15.22
C THR A 135 -36.46 -9.71 -15.33
N SER A 136 -36.62 -10.88 -15.95
CA SER A 136 -35.50 -11.75 -16.30
C SER A 136 -34.45 -11.05 -17.19
N TYR A 137 -34.87 -10.09 -18.01
CA TYR A 137 -33.96 -9.30 -18.85
C TYR A 137 -33.07 -8.38 -18.02
N GLN A 138 -33.64 -7.60 -17.10
CA GLN A 138 -32.86 -6.75 -16.19
C GLN A 138 -31.92 -7.59 -15.32
N ALA A 139 -32.42 -8.70 -14.77
CA ALA A 139 -31.60 -9.62 -13.98
C ALA A 139 -30.40 -10.14 -14.78
N ALA A 140 -30.61 -10.61 -16.02
CA ALA A 140 -29.54 -11.08 -16.87
C ALA A 140 -28.51 -9.99 -17.19
N LYS A 141 -28.98 -8.75 -17.44
CA LYS A 141 -28.11 -7.60 -17.68
C LYS A 141 -27.19 -7.34 -16.48
N PHE A 142 -27.76 -7.18 -15.28
CA PHE A 142 -26.99 -6.92 -14.07
C PHE A 142 -26.09 -8.11 -13.68
N GLN A 143 -26.55 -9.35 -13.85
CA GLN A 143 -25.72 -10.54 -13.66
C GLN A 143 -24.48 -10.51 -14.57
N GLY A 144 -24.64 -10.10 -15.83
CA GLY A 144 -23.54 -9.94 -16.78
C GLY A 144 -22.54 -8.88 -16.35
N GLU A 145 -23.02 -7.72 -15.89
CA GLU A 145 -22.16 -6.63 -15.38
C GLU A 145 -21.35 -7.07 -14.15
N VAL A 146 -22.01 -7.70 -13.17
CA VAL A 146 -21.36 -8.26 -11.97
C VAL A 146 -20.36 -9.34 -12.33
N LEU A 147 -20.71 -10.26 -13.24
CA LEU A 147 -19.81 -11.30 -13.70
C LEU A 147 -18.55 -10.73 -14.34
N ASN A 148 -18.70 -9.71 -15.19
CA ASN A 148 -17.58 -9.03 -15.82
C ASN A 148 -16.65 -8.40 -14.76
N MET A 149 -17.20 -7.71 -13.76
CA MET A 149 -16.40 -7.14 -12.66
C MET A 149 -15.66 -8.21 -11.85
N LYS A 150 -16.29 -9.36 -11.58
CA LYS A 150 -15.62 -10.48 -10.88
C LYS A 150 -14.45 -11.03 -11.68
N GLN A 151 -14.59 -11.13 -13.01
CA GLN A 151 -13.51 -11.58 -13.88
C GLN A 151 -12.33 -10.60 -13.87
N GLU A 152 -12.60 -9.30 -13.97
CA GLU A 152 -11.54 -8.29 -13.88
C GLU A 152 -10.88 -8.28 -12.49
N ASN A 153 -11.64 -8.43 -11.41
CA ASN A 153 -11.08 -8.55 -10.05
C ASN A 153 -10.11 -9.73 -9.93
N ASN A 154 -10.46 -10.89 -10.51
CA ASN A 154 -9.55 -12.06 -10.53
C ASN A 154 -8.27 -11.80 -11.33
N LYS A 155 -8.35 -11.14 -12.49
CA LYS A 155 -7.16 -10.78 -13.27
C LYS A 155 -6.21 -9.89 -12.46
N VAL A 156 -6.76 -8.90 -11.77
CA VAL A 156 -5.98 -8.04 -10.88
C VAL A 156 -5.36 -8.83 -9.74
N ALA A 157 -6.09 -9.77 -9.15
CA ALA A 157 -5.57 -10.62 -8.09
C ALA A 157 -4.37 -11.45 -8.58
N ASP A 158 -4.43 -11.98 -9.80
CA ASP A 158 -3.33 -12.73 -10.42
C ASP A 158 -2.10 -11.83 -10.66
N GLU A 159 -2.29 -10.63 -11.22
CA GLU A 159 -1.20 -9.65 -11.43
C GLU A 159 -0.58 -9.20 -10.11
N LEU A 160 -1.41 -8.93 -9.08
CA LEU A 160 -0.94 -8.58 -7.75
C LEU A 160 -0.14 -9.72 -7.12
N GLN A 161 -0.58 -10.96 -7.28
CA GLN A 161 0.15 -12.12 -6.80
C GLN A 161 1.50 -12.28 -7.52
N ALA A 162 1.54 -12.10 -8.83
CA ALA A 162 2.80 -12.10 -9.59
C ALA A 162 3.77 -11.02 -9.09
N GLY A 163 3.28 -9.82 -8.78
CA GLY A 163 4.10 -8.75 -8.19
C GLY A 163 4.63 -9.11 -6.80
N LEU A 164 3.81 -9.72 -5.94
CA LEU A 164 4.23 -10.22 -4.61
C LEU A 164 5.33 -11.29 -4.72
N ASP A 165 5.17 -12.23 -5.64
CA ASP A 165 6.14 -13.30 -5.88
C ASP A 165 7.47 -12.75 -6.39
N HIS A 166 7.41 -11.75 -7.28
CA HIS A 166 8.60 -11.06 -7.80
C HIS A 166 9.35 -10.32 -6.69
N ILE A 167 8.65 -9.53 -5.87
CA ILE A 167 9.25 -8.79 -4.75
C ILE A 167 9.86 -9.74 -3.71
N THR A 168 9.22 -10.87 -3.45
CA THR A 168 9.76 -11.93 -2.59
C THR A 168 11.06 -12.51 -3.18
N THR A 169 11.11 -12.69 -4.50
CA THR A 169 12.32 -13.14 -5.21
C THR A 169 13.44 -12.11 -5.07
N LEU A 170 13.16 -10.83 -5.26
CA LEU A 170 14.13 -9.75 -5.07
C LEU A 170 14.71 -9.69 -3.64
N GLN A 171 13.89 -9.91 -2.62
CA GLN A 171 14.37 -10.02 -1.23
C GLN A 171 15.36 -11.17 -1.06
N LEU A 172 15.06 -12.35 -1.62
CA LEU A 172 15.95 -13.51 -1.57
C LEU A 172 17.27 -13.26 -2.31
N GLU A 173 17.24 -12.53 -3.42
CA GLU A 173 18.44 -12.14 -4.16
C GLU A 173 19.35 -11.22 -3.34
N ILE A 174 18.78 -10.21 -2.68
CA ILE A 174 19.53 -9.32 -1.78
C ILE A 174 20.20 -10.14 -0.66
N ASP A 175 19.47 -11.05 -0.03
CA ASP A 175 19.98 -11.87 1.06
C ASP A 175 21.06 -12.86 0.58
N LYS A 176 20.91 -13.45 -0.61
CA LYS A 176 21.93 -14.31 -1.23
C LYS A 176 23.21 -13.55 -1.52
N THR A 177 23.10 -12.37 -2.14
CA THR A 177 24.25 -11.53 -2.50
C THR A 177 25.04 -11.14 -1.24
N LEU A 178 24.34 -10.94 -0.12
CA LEU A 178 24.94 -10.69 1.19
C LEU A 178 25.64 -11.92 1.79
N GLY A 179 25.02 -13.10 1.71
CA GLY A 179 25.60 -14.34 2.21
C GLY A 179 26.98 -14.58 1.60
N MET A 180 27.08 -14.39 0.28
CA MET A 180 28.35 -14.49 -0.46
C MET A 180 29.39 -13.46 0.01
N LEU A 181 28.98 -12.20 0.20
CA LEU A 181 29.90 -11.14 0.64
C LEU A 181 30.41 -11.38 2.08
N THR A 182 29.52 -11.81 2.99
CA THR A 182 29.87 -12.09 4.40
C THR A 182 30.84 -13.26 4.51
N GLU A 183 30.62 -14.32 3.73
CA GLU A 183 31.52 -15.47 3.67
C GLU A 183 32.88 -15.09 3.07
N GLU A 184 32.92 -14.28 2.01
CA GLU A 184 34.17 -13.74 1.46
C GLU A 184 34.97 -12.92 2.48
N PHE A 185 34.32 -12.06 3.27
CA PHE A 185 35.00 -11.30 4.33
C PHE A 185 35.48 -12.19 5.48
N ALA A 186 34.70 -13.21 5.87
CA ALA A 186 35.10 -14.17 6.90
C ALA A 186 36.33 -14.99 6.48
N LEU A 187 36.36 -15.45 5.22
CA LEU A 187 37.48 -16.18 4.64
C LEU A 187 38.72 -15.29 4.46
N SER A 188 38.54 -14.01 4.11
CA SER A 188 39.63 -13.06 3.93
C SER A 188 40.18 -12.51 5.26
N GLY A 189 39.42 -12.59 6.36
CA GLY A 189 39.85 -12.21 7.71
C GLY A 189 40.66 -13.27 8.45
N SER A 190 40.72 -14.51 7.94
CA SER A 190 41.38 -15.62 8.65
C SER A 190 42.91 -15.69 8.46
N LYS A 191 43.55 -14.84 7.65
CA LYS A 191 44.98 -14.99 7.32
C LYS A 191 45.95 -14.03 8.02
N ASN A 192 45.51 -13.07 8.82
CA ASN A 192 46.44 -12.18 9.54
C ASN A 192 45.98 -11.92 10.98
N ARG A 193 46.18 -12.90 11.86
CA ARG A 193 46.33 -12.64 13.31
C ARG A 193 47.82 -12.59 13.62
N SER A 194 48.43 -11.45 13.32
CA SER A 194 49.60 -10.99 14.06
C SER A 194 49.30 -9.55 14.45
N GLU A 195 48.93 -9.39 15.72
CA GLU A 195 49.46 -8.36 16.61
C GLU A 195 49.85 -7.06 15.92
N LEU A 196 49.05 -6.00 16.05
CA LEU A 196 49.58 -4.69 16.43
C LEU A 196 48.46 -3.75 16.92
N ASP A 197 48.80 -3.15 18.04
CA ASP A 197 48.22 -2.01 18.75
C ASP A 197 48.11 -0.75 17.85
N LEU A 198 47.60 0.36 18.43
CA LEU A 198 47.56 1.76 17.97
C LEU A 198 46.14 2.26 17.58
N GLN A 199 45.37 2.80 18.53
CA GLN A 199 45.36 4.20 18.99
C GLN A 199 44.94 5.26 17.95
N HIS A 200 43.79 5.89 18.24
CA HIS A 200 43.37 7.28 17.97
C HIS A 200 43.72 7.97 16.63
N SER A 201 42.69 8.51 15.95
CA SER A 201 42.74 9.90 15.50
C SER A 201 41.36 10.52 15.28
N ASP A 202 41.20 11.70 15.88
CA ASP A 202 40.09 12.65 15.81
C ASP A 202 39.99 13.40 14.45
N SER A 203 38.86 14.10 14.29
CA SER A 203 38.67 15.34 13.50
C SER A 203 38.52 15.25 11.97
N ARG A 204 37.28 15.47 11.48
CA ARG A 204 36.95 16.46 10.44
C ARG A 204 35.43 16.66 10.32
N SER A 205 34.99 17.90 10.52
CA SER A 205 33.63 18.39 10.36
C SER A 205 33.06 18.08 8.96
N ARG A 206 32.08 17.17 8.86
CA ARG A 206 31.29 16.98 7.64
C ARG A 206 29.85 17.39 7.91
N VAL A 207 29.37 18.37 7.14
CA VAL A 207 27.95 18.73 7.07
C VAL A 207 27.22 17.52 6.48
N PRO A 208 26.24 16.92 7.18
CA PRO A 208 25.53 15.75 6.69
C PRO A 208 24.85 16.03 5.33
N LEU A 209 24.93 15.09 4.38
CA LEU A 209 24.28 15.17 3.05
C LEU A 209 22.78 15.49 3.15
N ARG A 210 22.13 15.06 4.24
CA ARG A 210 20.74 15.38 4.55
C ARG A 210 20.48 16.89 4.67
N SER A 211 21.47 17.69 5.12
CA SER A 211 21.39 19.15 5.20
C SER A 211 21.52 19.84 3.84
N PHE A 212 22.14 19.19 2.85
CA PHE A 212 22.21 19.67 1.48
C PHE A 212 20.94 19.35 0.68
N ILE A 213 20.40 18.14 0.82
CA ILE A 213 19.26 17.69 0.00
C ILE A 213 17.93 18.24 0.52
N PHE A 214 17.78 18.38 1.85
CA PHE A 214 16.48 18.72 2.46
C PHE A 214 16.47 20.04 3.25
N GLY A 215 17.56 20.80 3.20
CA GLY A 215 17.76 22.01 4.01
C GLY A 215 17.94 21.72 5.50
N SER A 216 18.62 22.60 6.23
CA SER A 216 18.80 22.47 7.67
C SER A 216 17.51 22.82 8.41
N LYS A 217 16.77 21.80 8.88
CA LYS A 217 15.75 22.05 9.91
C LYS A 217 16.46 22.52 11.18
N GLN A 218 16.11 23.70 11.69
CA GLN A 218 16.53 24.12 13.03
C GLN A 218 16.17 23.01 14.01
N LYS A 219 17.19 22.46 14.66
CA LYS A 219 17.04 21.48 15.74
C LYS A 219 16.31 22.21 16.86
N LYS A 220 14.98 22.06 16.98
CA LYS A 220 14.32 22.37 18.24
C LYS A 220 14.86 21.36 19.25
N THR A 221 15.57 21.93 20.21
CA THR A 221 16.28 21.30 21.32
C THR A 221 15.37 20.31 22.05
N LYS A 222 15.92 19.15 22.42
CA LYS A 222 15.27 18.24 23.36
C LYS A 222 14.93 19.03 24.64
N PRO A 223 13.71 18.97 25.18
CA PRO A 223 13.43 19.58 26.47
C PRO A 223 14.25 18.87 27.54
N SER A 224 15.10 19.66 28.21
CA SER A 224 15.85 19.26 29.40
C SER A 224 14.88 18.81 30.49
N ILE A 225 15.27 17.77 31.24
CA ILE A 225 14.55 17.18 32.38
C ILE A 225 14.41 18.14 33.59
N PHE A 226 14.78 19.42 33.42
CA PHE A 226 14.55 20.52 34.35
C PHE A 226 13.44 21.51 33.89
N SER A 227 12.66 21.22 32.84
CA SER A 227 11.63 22.15 32.35
C SER A 227 10.26 22.03 33.04
N CYS A 228 10.15 21.28 34.13
CA CYS A 228 8.93 21.13 34.93
C CYS A 228 8.75 22.32 35.91
N MET A 229 8.71 23.55 35.42
CA MET A 229 8.17 24.68 36.20
C MET A 229 7.16 25.46 35.37
N HIS A 230 5.90 25.33 35.76
CA HIS A 230 4.74 25.90 35.09
C HIS A 230 4.78 27.45 35.14
N PRO A 231 4.65 28.17 34.01
CA PRO A 231 4.75 29.63 33.95
C PRO A 231 3.67 30.43 34.73
N SER A 232 2.67 29.78 35.33
CA SER A 232 1.64 30.49 36.11
C SER A 232 2.08 30.91 37.52
N LEU A 233 3.24 30.44 38.02
CA LEU A 233 3.72 30.78 39.36
C LEU A 233 4.58 32.06 39.40
N TYR A 234 5.11 32.53 38.27
CA TYR A 234 5.93 33.75 38.22
C TYR A 234 5.12 35.06 38.22
N ARG A 235 3.82 35.01 37.90
CA ARG A 235 2.97 36.22 37.95
C ARG A 235 2.47 36.52 39.37
N LYS A 236 2.51 35.55 40.29
CA LYS A 236 2.04 35.73 41.68
C LYS A 236 3.14 36.06 42.70
N MET A 237 4.41 36.10 42.29
CA MET A 237 5.54 36.38 43.20
C MET A 237 6.15 37.79 43.00
N LYS A 238 5.65 38.57 42.02
CA LYS A 238 5.94 40.02 41.89
C LYS A 238 4.84 40.94 42.44
N ALA A 239 3.81 40.35 43.07
CA ALA A 239 2.74 41.09 43.73
C ALA A 239 2.58 40.62 45.19
N SER A 240 3.70 40.53 45.93
CA SER A 240 3.70 40.44 47.39
C SER A 240 5.13 40.52 47.94
N THR A 241 5.73 41.72 47.93
CA THR A 241 6.67 42.12 48.98
C THR A 241 6.36 43.59 49.31
N PRO A 242 5.84 43.86 50.52
CA PRO A 242 5.58 45.20 51.01
C PRO A 242 6.86 45.80 51.60
N THR A 243 7.17 47.02 51.18
CA THR A 243 7.65 48.14 52.00
C THR A 243 7.49 49.40 51.16
#